data_AF-A0A923XDA2-F1
#
_entry.id   AF-A0A923XDA2-F1
#
_cell.length_a   1.000
_cell.length_b   1.000
_cell.length_c   1.000
_cell.angle_alpha   90.00
_cell.angle_beta   90.00
_cell.angle_gamma   90.00
#
_symmetry.space_group_name_H-M   'P 1'
#
loop_
_entity.id
_entity.type
_entity.pdbx_description
1 polymer ?
#
loop_
_entity_poly.entity_id
_entity_poly.type
_entity_poly.pdbx_seq_one_letter_code
_entity_poly.pdbx_strand_id
1 'polypeptide(L)'
;MLSIGQFADKAQVSARTVRYYESIGLLPTSNRGENNYRFYSEKLLERMNRIRDLQGLGFSLDDIKIIISFSDSELKTHLQERLLQIEHEIENLADRRQRVQNLLSVSNKIETGEILTETERNLYMDSLKEEVISGLRSRYHEISDSAVAYLKRDTWLDSHPGVGEFISAVKKCTDFAKRKNLILGTARGSSPASMSFYGLGFSVVDPLKYEMLPERLLTQKPFFHIDVEYERGQEFVDFCRDVNRTLSYGEIQAFKMPLIDVIQNTHKAMGQVIDYDTIQDDSDIVLSPFKNGDFEKIFQFDFSPDALVMNYDKFFPEFLGLKKIEEHFKDQTEFSFRDIINITALWRPHTQELINRIDLYRDAKKKTFSYGFLSEKIEKWLQPNHGVVIYHEDIMKIISEYTGWELSRSNALRRTYAMKTVTERDQDLDWIVFQKVAPTQVVDLVAEESKLAFCMPHAIAFAKFTKQTAVLKTLHKSAYFEQIERFEQKHGFKWDDIGIRINGVSLHQG
;
A
#
# COMPACT_ATOMS: atom_id res chain seq x y z
N MET A 1 -43.51 -40.54 -37.30
CA MET A 1 -43.48 -39.69 -36.08
C MET A 1 -42.54 -40.34 -35.09
N LEU A 2 -41.71 -39.56 -34.40
CA LEU A 2 -40.66 -40.04 -33.50
C LEU A 2 -41.04 -39.75 -32.05
N SER A 3 -40.74 -40.67 -31.13
CA SER A 3 -40.82 -40.37 -29.69
C SER A 3 -39.79 -39.28 -29.32
N ILE A 4 -39.96 -38.61 -28.17
CA ILE A 4 -39.00 -37.57 -27.75
C ILE A 4 -37.56 -38.10 -27.64
N GLY A 5 -37.37 -39.35 -27.21
CA GLY A 5 -36.04 -39.98 -27.14
C GLY A 5 -35.46 -40.21 -28.53
N GLN A 6 -36.24 -40.82 -29.43
CA GLN A 6 -35.82 -41.05 -30.82
C GLN A 6 -35.55 -39.75 -31.58
N PHE A 7 -36.35 -38.71 -31.34
CA PHE A 7 -36.16 -37.39 -31.93
C PHE A 7 -34.89 -36.70 -31.40
N ALA A 8 -34.69 -36.74 -30.07
CA ALA A 8 -33.51 -36.18 -29.42
C ALA A 8 -32.22 -36.86 -29.91
N ASP A 9 -32.20 -38.19 -29.99
CA ASP A 9 -31.06 -38.95 -30.50
C ASP A 9 -30.77 -38.61 -31.96
N LYS A 10 -31.79 -38.58 -32.84
CA LYS A 10 -31.62 -38.20 -34.25
C LYS A 10 -31.17 -36.75 -34.42
N ALA A 11 -31.64 -35.84 -33.56
CA ALA A 11 -31.24 -34.44 -33.57
C ALA A 11 -29.91 -34.16 -32.82
N GLN A 12 -29.29 -35.20 -32.25
CA GLN A 12 -28.07 -35.11 -31.44
C GLN A 12 -28.18 -34.10 -30.29
N VAL A 13 -29.31 -34.07 -29.60
CA VAL A 13 -29.53 -33.25 -28.40
C VAL A 13 -30.14 -34.07 -27.27
N SER A 14 -30.15 -33.52 -26.07
CA SER A 14 -30.85 -34.16 -24.96
C SER A 14 -32.38 -34.03 -25.10
N ALA A 15 -33.13 -35.01 -24.61
CA ALA A 15 -34.59 -34.90 -24.50
C ALA A 15 -35.02 -33.69 -23.64
N ARG A 16 -34.17 -33.24 -22.70
CA ARG A 16 -34.37 -32.02 -21.92
C ARG A 16 -34.33 -30.77 -22.79
N THR A 17 -33.36 -30.68 -23.72
CA THR A 17 -33.24 -29.58 -24.68
C THR A 17 -34.48 -29.48 -25.57
N VAL A 18 -34.98 -30.62 -26.06
CA VAL A 18 -36.23 -30.66 -26.87
C VAL A 18 -37.41 -30.10 -26.08
N ARG A 19 -37.58 -30.51 -24.81
CA ARG A 19 -38.65 -29.98 -23.93
C ARG A 19 -38.47 -28.48 -23.66
N TYR A 20 -37.24 -28.03 -23.48
CA TYR A 20 -36.95 -26.63 -23.23
C TYR A 20 -37.28 -25.78 -24.45
N TYR A 21 -36.86 -26.19 -25.65
CA TYR A 21 -37.17 -25.48 -26.90
C TYR A 21 -38.67 -25.49 -27.22
N GLU A 22 -39.39 -26.56 -26.87
CA GLU A 22 -40.86 -26.57 -26.89
C GLU A 22 -41.45 -25.54 -25.90
N SER A 23 -40.92 -25.48 -24.66
CA SER A 23 -41.43 -24.59 -23.61
C SER A 23 -41.24 -23.10 -23.90
N ILE A 24 -40.16 -22.73 -24.59
CA ILE A 24 -39.88 -21.35 -25.00
C ILE A 24 -40.45 -21.02 -26.40
N GLY A 25 -41.11 -21.98 -27.06
CA GLY A 25 -41.74 -21.81 -28.36
C GLY A 25 -40.78 -21.79 -29.56
N LEU A 26 -39.56 -22.30 -29.41
CA LEU A 26 -38.60 -22.47 -30.51
C LEU A 26 -39.00 -23.67 -31.41
N LEU A 27 -39.47 -24.74 -30.77
CA LEU A 27 -40.10 -25.88 -31.43
C LEU A 27 -41.62 -25.81 -31.21
N PRO A 28 -42.43 -26.15 -32.24
CA PRO A 28 -43.88 -26.22 -32.07
C PRO A 28 -44.26 -27.31 -31.07
N THR A 29 -45.38 -27.11 -30.39
CA THR A 29 -45.95 -28.06 -29.44
C THR A 29 -46.17 -29.41 -30.11
N SER A 30 -45.73 -30.47 -29.43
CA SER A 30 -45.83 -31.84 -29.90
C SER A 30 -47.28 -32.33 -29.94
N ASN A 31 -47.61 -33.14 -30.96
CA ASN A 31 -48.88 -33.86 -30.99
C ASN A 31 -48.84 -34.95 -29.92
N ARG A 32 -49.88 -35.01 -29.08
CA ARG A 32 -50.02 -36.04 -28.06
C ARG A 32 -50.80 -37.23 -28.63
N GLY A 33 -50.24 -38.43 -28.52
CA GLY A 33 -50.96 -39.66 -28.88
C GLY A 33 -51.99 -40.07 -27.82
N GLU A 34 -52.75 -41.14 -28.08
CA GLU A 34 -53.80 -41.66 -27.17
C GLU A 34 -53.32 -41.92 -25.74
N ASN A 35 -52.03 -42.24 -25.56
CA ASN A 35 -51.40 -42.48 -24.25
C ASN A 35 -50.70 -41.23 -23.66
N ASN A 36 -51.03 -40.01 -24.11
CA ASN A 36 -50.46 -38.73 -23.67
C ASN A 36 -48.93 -38.57 -23.93
N TYR A 37 -48.32 -39.48 -24.71
CA TYR A 37 -46.92 -39.38 -25.12
C TYR A 37 -46.72 -38.33 -26.22
N ARG A 38 -45.61 -37.59 -26.15
CA ARG A 38 -45.22 -36.57 -27.12
C ARG A 38 -44.58 -37.19 -28.36
N PHE A 39 -45.08 -36.84 -29.54
CA PHE A 39 -44.52 -37.26 -30.81
C PHE A 39 -44.11 -36.06 -31.67
N TYR A 40 -42.97 -36.19 -32.34
CA TYR A 40 -42.39 -35.16 -33.21
C TYR A 40 -42.35 -35.68 -34.65
N SER A 41 -42.67 -34.82 -35.62
CA SER A 41 -42.53 -35.17 -37.03
C SER A 41 -41.04 -35.16 -37.43
N GLU A 42 -40.65 -36.01 -38.38
CA GLU A 42 -39.26 -36.00 -38.89
C GLU A 42 -38.93 -34.68 -39.60
N LYS A 43 -39.92 -33.96 -40.13
CA LYS A 43 -39.75 -32.62 -40.71
C LYS A 43 -39.23 -31.58 -39.70
N LEU A 44 -39.43 -31.80 -38.40
CA LEU A 44 -38.88 -30.92 -37.36
C LEU A 44 -37.38 -31.11 -37.13
N LEU A 45 -36.77 -32.16 -37.69
CA LEU A 45 -35.32 -32.36 -37.61
C LEU A 45 -34.56 -31.27 -38.38
N GLU A 46 -35.08 -30.81 -39.53
CA GLU A 46 -34.48 -29.70 -40.27
C GLU A 46 -34.50 -28.39 -39.48
N ARG A 47 -35.65 -28.10 -38.83
CA ARG A 47 -35.78 -26.95 -37.93
C ARG A 47 -34.80 -27.05 -36.76
N MET A 48 -34.66 -28.23 -36.18
CA MET A 48 -33.75 -28.49 -35.06
C MET A 48 -32.27 -28.34 -35.45
N ASN A 49 -31.88 -28.85 -36.63
CA ASN A 49 -30.55 -28.65 -37.18
C ASN A 49 -30.26 -27.17 -37.41
N ARG A 50 -31.21 -26.41 -37.99
CA ARG A 50 -31.07 -24.97 -38.21
C ARG A 50 -30.92 -24.19 -36.89
N ILE A 51 -31.66 -24.55 -35.84
CA ILE A 51 -31.48 -23.97 -34.50
C ILE A 51 -30.05 -24.20 -34.01
N ARG A 52 -29.56 -25.44 -34.10
CA ARG A 52 -28.22 -25.80 -33.65
C ARG A 52 -27.14 -25.07 -34.43
N ASP A 53 -27.29 -24.98 -35.74
CA ASP A 53 -26.32 -24.30 -36.61
C ASP A 53 -26.26 -22.80 -36.28
N LEU A 54 -27.41 -22.14 -36.07
CA LEU A 54 -27.45 -20.74 -35.64
C LEU A 54 -26.87 -20.55 -34.22
N GLN A 55 -27.12 -21.47 -33.29
CA GLN A 55 -26.45 -21.44 -31.99
C GLN A 55 -24.93 -21.59 -32.12
N GLY A 56 -24.46 -22.45 -33.03
CA GLY A 56 -23.04 -22.63 -33.34
C GLY A 56 -22.39 -21.38 -33.92
N LEU A 57 -23.16 -20.51 -34.57
CA LEU A 57 -22.73 -19.20 -35.07
C LEU A 57 -22.79 -18.08 -34.00
N GLY A 58 -23.22 -18.42 -32.78
CA GLY A 58 -23.26 -17.50 -31.64
C GLY A 58 -24.55 -16.70 -31.48
N PHE A 59 -25.63 -17.03 -32.19
CA PHE A 59 -26.94 -16.39 -31.97
C PHE A 59 -27.56 -16.86 -30.65
N SER A 60 -28.18 -15.92 -29.91
CA SER A 60 -28.92 -16.27 -28.70
C SER A 60 -30.21 -17.03 -29.04
N LEU A 61 -30.78 -17.76 -28.08
CA LEU A 61 -32.05 -18.45 -28.30
C LEU A 61 -33.20 -17.49 -28.61
N ASP A 62 -33.16 -16.28 -28.08
CA ASP A 62 -34.15 -15.24 -28.36
C ASP A 62 -34.03 -14.74 -29.81
N ASP A 63 -32.80 -14.50 -30.30
CA ASP A 63 -32.56 -14.14 -31.70
C ASP A 63 -33.01 -15.26 -32.65
N ILE A 64 -32.70 -16.51 -32.31
CA ILE A 64 -33.05 -17.68 -33.13
C ILE A 64 -34.56 -17.83 -33.27
N LYS A 65 -35.33 -17.53 -32.21
CA LYS A 65 -36.79 -17.59 -32.25
C LYS A 65 -37.37 -16.66 -33.31
N ILE A 66 -36.72 -15.53 -33.55
CA ILE A 66 -37.10 -14.55 -34.57
C ILE A 66 -36.57 -15.01 -35.94
N ILE A 67 -35.26 -15.33 -36.02
CA ILE A 67 -34.55 -15.70 -37.26
C ILE A 67 -35.15 -16.92 -37.95
N ILE A 68 -35.70 -17.86 -37.19
CA ILE A 68 -36.27 -19.10 -37.75
C ILE A 68 -37.57 -18.88 -38.53
N SER A 69 -38.15 -17.67 -38.43
CA SER A 69 -39.35 -17.24 -39.18
C SER A 69 -39.04 -16.38 -40.40
N PHE A 70 -37.77 -16.02 -40.61
CA PHE A 70 -37.33 -15.17 -41.71
C PHE A 70 -37.34 -15.85 -43.07
N SER A 71 -37.63 -15.05 -44.09
CA SER A 71 -37.35 -15.36 -45.49
C SER A 71 -35.85 -15.52 -45.74
N ASP A 72 -35.49 -16.11 -46.88
CA ASP A 72 -34.08 -16.33 -47.24
C ASP A 72 -33.28 -15.00 -47.34
N SER A 73 -33.91 -13.90 -47.76
CA SER A 73 -33.26 -12.59 -47.82
C SER A 73 -33.03 -11.97 -46.44
N GLU A 74 -34.00 -12.11 -45.54
CA GLU A 74 -33.90 -11.63 -44.16
C GLU A 74 -32.84 -12.44 -43.39
N LEU A 75 -32.85 -13.77 -43.54
CA LEU A 75 -31.82 -14.64 -42.97
C LEU A 75 -30.42 -14.26 -43.48
N LYS A 76 -30.27 -14.07 -44.79
CA LYS A 76 -29.00 -13.66 -45.39
C LYS A 76 -28.48 -12.35 -44.79
N THR A 77 -29.37 -11.37 -44.61
CA THR A 77 -29.01 -10.07 -44.01
C THR A 77 -28.48 -10.23 -42.59
N HIS A 78 -29.17 -10.99 -41.74
CA HIS A 78 -28.74 -11.22 -40.35
C HIS A 78 -27.46 -12.05 -40.25
N LEU A 79 -27.25 -13.00 -41.17
CA LEU A 79 -25.99 -13.74 -41.25
C LEU A 79 -24.83 -12.83 -41.66
N GLN A 80 -25.05 -11.88 -42.56
CA GLN A 80 -24.04 -10.87 -42.94
C GLN A 80 -23.71 -9.93 -41.76
N GLU A 81 -24.72 -9.49 -41.01
CA GLU A 81 -24.51 -8.69 -39.79
C GLU A 81 -23.72 -9.46 -38.73
N ARG A 82 -24.04 -10.74 -38.51
CA ARG A 82 -23.28 -11.59 -37.58
C ARG A 82 -21.85 -11.81 -38.05
N LEU A 83 -21.63 -11.96 -39.36
CA LEU A 83 -20.27 -12.06 -39.91
C LEU A 83 -19.45 -10.79 -39.61
N LEU A 84 -20.03 -9.61 -39.81
CA LEU A 84 -19.37 -8.33 -39.46
C LEU A 84 -19.06 -8.22 -37.96
N GLN A 85 -19.99 -8.67 -37.09
CA GLN A 85 -19.74 -8.72 -35.65
C GLN A 85 -18.57 -9.66 -35.30
N ILE A 86 -18.52 -10.84 -35.91
CA ILE A 86 -17.43 -11.81 -35.70
C ILE A 86 -16.11 -11.23 -36.20
N GLU A 87 -16.09 -10.57 -37.36
CA GLU A 87 -14.89 -9.89 -37.88
C GLU A 87 -14.37 -8.84 -36.88
N HIS A 88 -15.26 -8.03 -36.30
CA HIS A 88 -14.89 -7.07 -35.25
C HIS A 88 -14.43 -7.73 -33.94
N GLU A 89 -15.05 -8.85 -33.53
CA GLU A 89 -14.58 -9.65 -32.39
C GLU A 89 -13.17 -10.19 -32.63
N ILE A 90 -12.87 -10.67 -33.84
CA ILE A 90 -11.54 -11.16 -34.25
C ILE A 90 -10.50 -10.04 -34.20
N GLU A 91 -10.81 -8.86 -34.74
CA GLU A 91 -9.93 -7.68 -34.68
C GLU A 91 -9.60 -7.31 -33.22
N ASN A 92 -10.61 -7.19 -32.37
CA ASN A 92 -10.43 -6.91 -30.95
C ASN A 92 -9.58 -7.96 -30.23
N LEU A 93 -9.80 -9.25 -30.53
CA LEU A 93 -9.01 -10.34 -29.96
C LEU A 93 -7.57 -10.34 -30.48
N ALA A 94 -7.36 -10.00 -31.75
CA ALA A 94 -6.05 -9.87 -32.35
C ALA A 94 -5.25 -8.73 -31.67
N ASP A 95 -5.88 -7.58 -31.44
CA ASP A 95 -5.28 -6.45 -30.72
C ASP A 95 -4.92 -6.81 -29.28
N ARG A 96 -5.82 -7.50 -28.56
CA ARG A 96 -5.53 -8.00 -27.21
C ARG A 96 -4.37 -8.98 -27.20
N ARG A 97 -4.32 -9.91 -28.16
CA ARG A 97 -3.21 -10.86 -28.31
C ARG A 97 -1.89 -10.12 -28.55
N GLN A 98 -1.88 -9.12 -29.44
CA GLN A 98 -0.69 -8.32 -29.72
C GLN A 98 -0.23 -7.54 -28.49
N ARG A 99 -1.16 -6.96 -27.71
CA ARG A 99 -0.83 -6.28 -26.45
C ARG A 99 -0.18 -7.22 -25.44
N VAL A 100 -0.69 -8.45 -25.30
CA VAL A 100 -0.09 -9.48 -24.43
C VAL A 100 1.32 -9.84 -24.92
N GLN A 101 1.51 -10.05 -26.23
CA GLN A 101 2.83 -10.35 -26.79
C GLN A 101 3.84 -9.22 -26.55
N ASN A 102 3.41 -7.96 -26.70
CA ASN A 102 4.24 -6.80 -26.43
C ASN A 102 4.64 -6.75 -24.94
N LEU A 103 3.69 -6.93 -24.01
CA LEU A 103 3.98 -6.94 -22.57
C LEU A 103 4.91 -8.10 -22.17
N LEU A 104 4.76 -9.28 -22.78
CA LEU A 104 5.68 -10.41 -22.57
C LEU A 104 7.10 -10.07 -23.06
N SER A 105 7.21 -9.45 -24.24
CA SER A 105 8.51 -9.00 -24.76
C SER A 105 9.17 -7.99 -23.82
N VAL A 106 8.40 -7.02 -23.31
CA VAL A 106 8.89 -6.02 -22.35
C VAL A 106 9.31 -6.69 -21.03
N SER A 107 8.51 -7.61 -20.51
CA SER A 107 8.83 -8.37 -19.29
C SER A 107 10.15 -9.12 -19.43
N ASN A 108 10.36 -9.83 -20.55
CA ASN A 108 11.60 -10.56 -20.81
C ASN A 108 12.81 -9.63 -20.85
N LYS A 109 12.71 -8.49 -21.55
CA LYS A 109 13.79 -7.49 -21.60
C LYS A 109 14.14 -6.94 -20.22
N ILE A 110 13.14 -6.70 -19.38
CA ILE A 110 13.33 -6.25 -18.00
C ILE A 110 14.06 -7.32 -17.18
N GLU A 111 13.73 -8.60 -17.36
CA GLU A 111 14.41 -9.72 -16.69
C GLU A 111 15.88 -9.84 -17.12
N THR A 112 16.16 -9.73 -18.42
CA THR A 112 17.52 -9.81 -18.99
C THR A 112 18.34 -8.53 -18.81
N GLY A 113 17.71 -7.43 -18.40
CA GLY A 113 18.38 -6.14 -18.20
C GLY A 113 18.63 -5.36 -19.50
N GLU A 114 17.90 -5.69 -20.57
CA GLU A 114 17.95 -4.97 -21.83
C GLU A 114 17.29 -3.58 -21.72
N ILE A 115 17.80 -2.62 -22.49
CA ILE A 115 17.27 -1.26 -22.52
C ILE A 115 15.94 -1.26 -23.30
N LEU A 116 14.87 -0.79 -22.64
CA LEU A 116 13.57 -0.62 -23.27
C LEU A 116 13.56 0.59 -24.19
N THR A 117 12.90 0.48 -25.34
CA THR A 117 12.53 1.63 -26.17
C THR A 117 11.50 2.53 -25.46
N GLU A 118 11.28 3.74 -25.95
CA GLU A 118 10.29 4.66 -25.35
C GLU A 118 8.87 4.08 -25.35
N THR A 119 8.44 3.48 -26.46
CA THR A 119 7.14 2.81 -26.55
C THR A 119 7.02 1.66 -25.56
N GLU A 120 8.07 0.86 -25.40
CA GLU A 120 8.10 -0.26 -24.43
C GLU A 120 8.06 0.23 -22.98
N ARG A 121 8.77 1.32 -22.67
CA ARG A 121 8.68 1.97 -21.35
C ARG A 121 7.27 2.47 -21.07
N ASN A 122 6.63 3.13 -22.03
CA ASN A 122 5.26 3.63 -21.86
C ASN A 122 4.28 2.47 -21.63
N LEU A 123 4.37 1.41 -22.42
CA LEU A 123 3.56 0.19 -22.22
C LEU A 123 3.76 -0.43 -20.83
N TYR A 124 5.00 -0.48 -20.35
CA TYR A 124 5.31 -0.96 -19.01
C TYR A 124 4.68 -0.07 -17.93
N MET A 125 4.86 1.24 -18.02
CA MET A 125 4.30 2.20 -17.05
C MET A 125 2.77 2.14 -17.02
N ASP A 126 2.10 1.97 -18.17
CA ASP A 126 0.65 1.79 -18.23
C ASP A 126 0.22 0.50 -17.53
N SER A 127 0.95 -0.60 -17.74
CA SER A 127 0.68 -1.86 -17.01
C SER A 127 0.87 -1.71 -15.49
N LEU A 128 1.86 -0.93 -15.05
CA LEU A 128 2.08 -0.66 -13.62
C LEU A 128 0.90 0.12 -13.02
N LYS A 129 0.37 1.11 -13.76
CA LYS A 129 -0.81 1.86 -13.35
C LYS A 129 -2.04 0.97 -13.24
N GLU A 130 -2.25 0.05 -14.18
CA GLU A 130 -3.32 -0.95 -14.11
C GLU A 130 -3.17 -1.87 -12.89
N GLU A 131 -1.95 -2.30 -12.59
CA GLU A 131 -1.63 -3.11 -11.41
C GLU A 131 -1.90 -2.37 -10.09
N VAL A 132 -1.54 -1.08 -10.01
CA VAL A 132 -1.91 -0.22 -8.86
C VAL A 132 -3.41 -0.24 -8.65
N ILE A 133 -4.21 0.02 -9.69
CA ILE A 133 -5.67 0.05 -9.58
C ILE A 133 -6.23 -1.33 -9.16
N SER A 134 -5.71 -2.41 -9.74
CA SER A 134 -6.10 -3.78 -9.38
C SER A 134 -5.79 -4.10 -7.91
N GLY A 135 -4.61 -3.71 -7.44
CA GLY A 135 -4.21 -3.89 -6.05
C GLY A 135 -5.04 -3.03 -5.08
N LEU A 136 -5.37 -1.79 -5.45
CA LEU A 136 -6.29 -0.95 -4.66
C LEU A 136 -7.69 -1.55 -4.58
N ARG A 137 -8.22 -2.13 -5.66
CA ARG A 137 -9.52 -2.86 -5.63
C ARG A 137 -9.49 -4.13 -4.77
N SER A 138 -8.31 -4.70 -4.55
CA SER A 138 -8.14 -5.88 -3.69
C SER A 138 -8.05 -5.49 -2.20
N ARG A 139 -7.61 -4.27 -1.92
CA ARG A 139 -7.44 -3.72 -0.56
C ARG A 139 -8.67 -2.97 -0.07
N TYR A 140 -9.30 -2.21 -0.95
CA TYR A 140 -10.56 -1.52 -0.71
C TYR A 140 -11.71 -2.34 -1.28
N HIS A 141 -12.79 -2.53 -0.51
CA HIS A 141 -14.03 -3.10 -1.03
C HIS A 141 -14.59 -2.23 -2.19
N GLU A 142 -14.47 -0.90 -2.04
CA GLU A 142 -14.80 0.11 -3.03
C GLU A 142 -13.80 1.27 -2.94
N ILE A 143 -13.27 1.72 -4.09
CA ILE A 143 -12.32 2.85 -4.13
C ILE A 143 -13.13 4.15 -4.04
N SER A 144 -13.01 4.86 -2.92
CA SER A 144 -13.70 6.14 -2.70
C SER A 144 -13.19 7.26 -3.60
N ASP A 145 -14.00 8.30 -3.79
CA ASP A 145 -13.58 9.54 -4.49
C ASP A 145 -12.35 10.18 -3.84
N SER A 146 -12.23 10.09 -2.51
CA SER A 146 -11.06 10.58 -1.77
C SER A 146 -9.79 9.78 -2.10
N ALA A 147 -9.88 8.46 -2.25
CA ALA A 147 -8.76 7.63 -2.68
C ALA A 147 -8.37 7.92 -4.13
N VAL A 148 -9.35 8.14 -5.03
CA VAL A 148 -9.10 8.55 -6.41
C VAL A 148 -8.42 9.93 -6.46
N ALA A 149 -8.90 10.90 -5.68
CA ALA A 149 -8.30 12.23 -5.59
C ALA A 149 -6.87 12.18 -5.03
N TYR A 150 -6.62 11.32 -4.04
CA TYR A 150 -5.29 11.08 -3.51
C TYR A 150 -4.35 10.49 -4.57
N LEU A 151 -4.79 9.43 -5.27
CA LEU A 151 -3.99 8.80 -6.32
C LEU A 151 -3.65 9.76 -7.46
N LYS A 152 -4.56 10.67 -7.83
CA LYS A 152 -4.28 11.73 -8.82
C LYS A 152 -3.18 12.70 -8.39
N ARG A 153 -3.03 12.94 -7.08
CA ARG A 153 -1.92 13.74 -6.51
C ARG A 153 -0.64 12.93 -6.36
N ASP A 154 -0.75 11.62 -6.20
CA ASP A 154 0.38 10.70 -6.17
C ASP A 154 0.96 10.46 -7.57
N THR A 155 1.57 11.52 -8.12
CA THR A 155 2.22 11.49 -9.44
C THR A 155 3.60 10.85 -9.40
N TRP A 156 3.92 10.06 -8.36
CA TRP A 156 5.26 9.55 -8.15
C TRP A 156 5.68 8.59 -9.26
N LEU A 157 4.76 7.77 -9.76
CA LEU A 157 5.02 6.88 -10.90
C LEU A 157 5.44 7.64 -12.17
N ASP A 158 4.98 8.89 -12.32
CA ASP A 158 5.26 9.74 -13.47
C ASP A 158 6.41 10.72 -13.22
N SER A 159 7.07 10.65 -12.05
CA SER A 159 8.02 11.69 -11.61
C SER A 159 9.38 11.65 -12.31
N HIS A 160 9.82 10.50 -12.83
CA HIS A 160 11.12 10.36 -13.47
C HIS A 160 11.12 9.18 -14.47
N PRO A 161 11.81 9.26 -15.63
CA PRO A 161 11.86 8.17 -16.60
C PRO A 161 12.37 6.84 -16.05
N GLY A 162 13.27 6.91 -15.06
CA GLY A 162 13.87 5.75 -14.37
C GLY A 162 12.99 5.03 -13.34
N VAL A 163 11.74 5.47 -13.14
CA VAL A 163 10.85 4.88 -12.13
C VAL A 163 10.45 3.45 -12.50
N GLY A 164 10.26 3.16 -13.79
CA GLY A 164 9.93 1.80 -14.25
C GLY A 164 11.01 0.80 -13.85
N GLU A 165 12.27 1.11 -14.13
CA GLU A 165 13.42 0.26 -13.76
C GLU A 165 13.52 0.07 -12.25
N PHE A 166 13.27 1.13 -11.47
CA PHE A 166 13.24 1.06 -10.02
C PHE A 166 12.13 0.13 -9.50
N ILE A 167 10.91 0.24 -10.02
CA ILE A 167 9.79 -0.63 -9.63
C ILE A 167 10.09 -2.08 -9.98
N SER A 168 10.66 -2.33 -11.15
CA SER A 168 11.12 -3.66 -11.52
C SER A 168 12.16 -4.21 -10.54
N ALA A 169 13.14 -3.40 -10.14
CA ALA A 169 14.14 -3.79 -9.16
C ALA A 169 13.53 -4.12 -7.79
N VAL A 170 12.54 -3.33 -7.33
CA VAL A 170 11.79 -3.63 -6.10
C VAL A 170 11.02 -4.95 -6.25
N LYS A 171 10.34 -5.17 -7.37
CA LYS A 171 9.65 -6.45 -7.66
C LYS A 171 10.61 -7.63 -7.61
N LYS A 172 11.76 -7.55 -8.29
CA LYS A 172 12.81 -8.58 -8.27
C LYS A 172 13.22 -8.94 -6.84
N CYS A 173 13.41 -7.94 -5.96
CA CYS A 173 13.70 -8.15 -4.55
C CYS A 173 12.54 -8.84 -3.83
N THR A 174 11.32 -8.29 -3.92
CA THR A 174 10.15 -8.86 -3.22
C THR A 174 9.83 -10.29 -3.69
N ASP A 175 10.02 -10.61 -4.96
CA ASP A 175 9.81 -11.95 -5.49
C ASP A 175 10.90 -12.93 -5.07
N PHE A 176 12.14 -12.46 -4.91
CA PHE A 176 13.18 -13.25 -4.27
C PHE A 176 12.79 -13.65 -2.85
N ALA A 177 12.30 -12.70 -2.04
CA ALA A 177 11.83 -12.98 -0.69
C ALA A 177 10.67 -13.99 -0.68
N LYS A 178 9.68 -13.84 -1.58
CA LYS A 178 8.57 -14.80 -1.73
C LYS A 178 9.08 -16.20 -2.08
N ARG A 179 9.97 -16.35 -3.08
CA ARG A 179 10.54 -17.65 -3.48
C ARG A 179 11.30 -18.32 -2.35
N LYS A 180 11.98 -17.52 -1.52
CA LYS A 180 12.73 -17.99 -0.35
C LYS A 180 11.85 -18.17 0.89
N ASN A 181 10.55 -17.85 0.83
CA ASN A 181 9.65 -17.85 1.97
C ASN A 181 10.24 -17.05 3.15
N LEU A 182 10.75 -15.85 2.84
CA LEU A 182 11.20 -14.87 3.82
C LEU A 182 10.04 -13.92 4.09
N ILE A 183 9.88 -13.53 5.35
CA ILE A 183 8.88 -12.52 5.69
C ILE A 183 9.50 -11.13 5.68
N LEU A 184 8.79 -10.23 5.01
CA LEU A 184 9.13 -8.82 4.92
C LEU A 184 8.29 -8.02 5.93
N GLY A 185 8.90 -6.98 6.49
CA GLY A 185 8.20 -6.01 7.33
C GLY A 185 7.50 -4.93 6.48
N THR A 186 7.05 -3.87 7.15
CA THR A 186 6.52 -2.71 6.42
C THR A 186 7.65 -1.96 5.72
N ALA A 187 7.40 -1.48 4.49
CA ALA A 187 8.25 -0.44 3.93
C ALA A 187 8.25 0.79 4.85
N ARG A 188 9.39 1.47 4.92
CA ARG A 188 9.56 2.66 5.77
C ARG A 188 10.13 3.84 4.98
N GLY A 189 10.39 4.94 5.69
CA GLY A 189 10.82 6.20 5.09
C GLY A 189 9.60 6.98 4.61
N SER A 190 9.67 7.57 3.42
CA SER A 190 8.54 8.31 2.84
C SER A 190 7.62 7.45 1.97
N SER A 191 8.05 6.23 1.65
CA SER A 191 7.33 5.26 0.83
C SER A 191 5.87 5.01 1.25
N PRO A 192 5.52 4.95 2.55
CA PRO A 192 4.14 4.74 2.95
C PRO A 192 3.15 5.85 2.53
N ALA A 193 3.64 7.04 2.15
CA ALA A 193 2.79 8.11 1.63
C ALA A 193 2.29 7.86 0.19
N SER A 194 2.86 6.91 -0.54
CA SER A 194 2.43 6.62 -1.92
C SER A 194 1.28 5.62 -1.93
N MET A 195 0.15 6.05 -2.50
CA MET A 195 -0.99 5.18 -2.80
C MET A 195 -0.62 4.17 -3.89
N SER A 196 0.27 4.54 -4.81
CA SER A 196 0.82 3.63 -5.81
C SER A 196 1.60 2.48 -5.17
N PHE A 197 2.44 2.77 -4.15
CA PHE A 197 3.13 1.72 -3.39
C PHE A 197 2.19 0.86 -2.55
N TYR A 198 1.13 1.45 -2.00
CA TYR A 198 0.09 0.70 -1.31
C TYR A 198 -0.63 -0.26 -2.29
N GLY A 199 -1.03 0.22 -3.47
CA GLY A 199 -1.65 -0.58 -4.53
C GLY A 199 -0.75 -1.71 -5.04
N LEU A 200 0.53 -1.44 -5.32
CA LEU A 200 1.52 -2.46 -5.72
C LEU A 200 1.88 -3.44 -4.58
N GLY A 201 1.43 -3.17 -3.35
CA GLY A 201 1.70 -3.99 -2.18
C GLY A 201 3.11 -3.87 -1.62
N PHE A 202 3.83 -2.80 -1.96
CA PHE A 202 5.12 -2.48 -1.36
C PHE A 202 4.96 -1.80 0.02
N SER A 203 3.85 -1.09 0.24
CA SER A 203 3.46 -0.57 1.55
C SER A 203 2.26 -1.34 2.09
N VAL A 204 2.26 -1.62 3.40
CA VAL A 204 1.11 -2.19 4.13
C VAL A 204 0.35 -1.14 4.94
N VAL A 205 0.73 0.14 4.81
CA VAL A 205 0.07 1.25 5.48
C VAL A 205 -0.81 1.97 4.48
N ASP A 206 -2.10 2.13 4.82
CA ASP A 206 -3.03 2.96 4.06
C ASP A 206 -2.69 4.45 4.27
N PRO A 207 -2.22 5.17 3.25
CA PRO A 207 -1.87 6.58 3.38
C PRO A 207 -3.08 7.48 3.65
N LEU A 208 -4.27 7.10 3.18
CA LEU A 208 -5.49 7.89 3.34
C LEU A 208 -6.00 7.82 4.78
N LYS A 209 -5.92 6.64 5.41
CA LYS A 209 -6.30 6.43 6.82
C LYS A 209 -5.58 7.40 7.77
N TYR A 210 -4.33 7.74 7.47
CA TYR A 210 -3.49 8.60 8.31
C TYR A 210 -3.21 9.97 7.70
N GLU A 211 -4.01 10.40 6.71
CA GLU A 211 -3.94 11.73 6.09
C GLU A 211 -2.53 12.13 5.60
N MET A 212 -1.76 11.16 5.10
CA MET A 212 -0.41 11.40 4.60
C MET A 212 -0.44 12.32 3.35
N LEU A 213 0.71 12.89 3.00
CA LEU A 213 0.84 13.72 1.80
C LEU A 213 1.71 13.00 0.77
N PRO A 214 1.22 12.66 -0.43
CA PRO A 214 2.01 11.94 -1.42
C PRO A 214 3.19 12.78 -1.93
N GLU A 215 3.07 14.11 -1.91
CA GLU A 215 4.13 15.05 -2.30
C GLU A 215 5.37 14.93 -1.43
N ARG A 216 5.25 14.29 -0.25
CA ARG A 216 6.37 13.96 0.62
C ARG A 216 7.40 13.08 -0.09
N LEU A 217 6.96 12.19 -0.99
CA LEU A 217 7.81 11.26 -1.75
C LEU A 217 8.35 11.89 -3.05
N LEU A 218 7.61 12.83 -3.66
CA LEU A 218 7.87 13.35 -5.03
C LEU A 218 9.22 14.05 -5.23
N THR A 219 9.82 14.63 -4.19
CA THR A 219 11.05 15.44 -4.32
C THR A 219 12.32 14.65 -4.01
N GLN A 220 12.25 13.32 -3.95
CA GLN A 220 13.39 12.48 -3.58
C GLN A 220 13.73 11.54 -4.71
N LYS A 221 15.04 11.35 -4.94
CA LYS A 221 15.50 10.13 -5.60
C LYS A 221 14.91 8.94 -4.81
N PRO A 222 14.30 7.96 -5.48
CA PRO A 222 13.61 6.87 -4.80
C PRO A 222 14.53 6.20 -3.80
N PHE A 223 14.05 6.03 -2.57
CA PHE A 223 14.77 5.28 -1.57
C PHE A 223 13.81 4.36 -0.85
N PHE A 224 13.88 3.07 -1.16
CA PHE A 224 12.94 2.08 -0.65
C PHE A 224 13.60 1.29 0.48
N HIS A 225 13.15 1.57 1.69
CA HIS A 225 13.55 0.83 2.88
C HIS A 225 12.60 -0.34 3.07
N ILE A 226 13.15 -1.55 3.14
CA ILE A 226 12.38 -2.76 3.42
C ILE A 226 13.03 -3.56 4.54
N ASP A 227 12.22 -4.00 5.49
CA ASP A 227 12.69 -4.89 6.54
C ASP A 227 12.47 -6.35 6.13
N VAL A 228 13.33 -7.24 6.64
CA VAL A 228 13.23 -8.70 6.50
C VAL A 228 13.49 -9.36 7.84
N GLU A 229 12.95 -10.56 8.06
CA GLU A 229 13.27 -11.39 9.23
C GLU A 229 14.78 -11.49 9.48
N TYR A 230 15.19 -11.44 10.74
CA TYR A 230 16.57 -11.32 11.17
C TYR A 230 17.37 -12.60 10.95
N GLU A 231 16.82 -13.77 11.29
CA GLU A 231 17.60 -15.01 11.29
C GLU A 231 18.02 -15.47 9.89
N ARG A 232 17.17 -15.21 8.89
CA ARG A 232 17.35 -15.68 7.51
C ARG A 232 17.53 -14.55 6.50
N GLY A 233 17.28 -13.30 6.90
CA GLY A 233 17.23 -12.17 5.99
C GLY A 233 18.56 -11.74 5.38
N GLN A 234 19.70 -12.27 5.84
CA GLN A 234 21.00 -11.88 5.29
C GLN A 234 21.11 -12.13 3.78
N GLU A 235 20.60 -13.27 3.30
CA GLU A 235 20.59 -13.60 1.88
C GLU A 235 19.78 -12.57 1.07
N PHE A 236 18.68 -12.08 1.62
CA PHE A 236 17.87 -11.04 0.99
C PHE A 236 18.56 -9.67 1.00
N VAL A 237 19.24 -9.32 2.09
CA VAL A 237 20.02 -8.07 2.17
C VAL A 237 21.12 -8.05 1.11
N ASP A 238 21.86 -9.15 0.99
CA ASP A 238 22.92 -9.28 0.00
C ASP A 238 22.35 -9.26 -1.43
N PHE A 239 21.22 -9.92 -1.66
CA PHE A 239 20.51 -9.87 -2.95
C PHE A 239 20.07 -8.44 -3.33
N CYS A 240 19.48 -7.68 -2.40
CA CYS A 240 19.11 -6.28 -2.65
C CYS A 240 20.35 -5.42 -2.97
N ARG A 241 21.48 -5.66 -2.28
CA ARG A 241 22.75 -4.99 -2.55
C ARG A 241 23.26 -5.29 -3.96
N ASP A 242 23.13 -6.53 -4.43
CA ASP A 242 23.51 -6.90 -5.79
C ASP A 242 22.60 -6.26 -6.85
N VAL A 243 21.29 -6.20 -6.59
CA VAL A 243 20.34 -5.47 -7.45
C VAL A 243 20.70 -3.99 -7.55
N ASN A 244 21.11 -3.34 -6.45
CA ASN A 244 21.53 -1.94 -6.49
C ASN A 244 22.76 -1.69 -7.37
N ARG A 245 23.63 -2.68 -7.59
CA ARG A 245 24.84 -2.50 -8.43
C ARG A 245 24.51 -2.21 -9.89
N THR A 246 23.34 -2.65 -10.38
CA THR A 246 22.89 -2.44 -11.76
C THR A 246 21.78 -1.39 -11.86
N LEU A 247 21.31 -0.86 -10.73
CA LEU A 247 20.23 0.10 -10.66
C LEU A 247 20.74 1.52 -10.95
N SER A 248 20.26 2.12 -12.04
CA SER A 248 20.67 3.46 -12.47
C SER A 248 19.94 4.60 -11.76
N TYR A 249 18.75 4.33 -11.22
CA TYR A 249 17.90 5.32 -10.57
C TYR A 249 17.22 4.76 -9.32
N GLY A 250 17.24 5.53 -8.23
CA GLY A 250 16.83 5.08 -6.91
C GLY A 250 17.88 4.22 -6.18
N GLU A 251 17.50 3.70 -5.02
CA GLU A 251 18.25 2.73 -4.23
C GLU A 251 17.29 1.93 -3.32
N ILE A 252 17.59 0.64 -3.14
CA ILE A 252 16.81 -0.30 -2.31
C ILE A 252 17.66 -0.69 -1.11
N GLN A 253 17.23 -0.34 0.10
CA GLN A 253 17.95 -0.72 1.31
C GLN A 253 17.13 -1.73 2.12
N ALA A 254 17.73 -2.88 2.37
CA ALA A 254 17.13 -3.95 3.14
C ALA A 254 17.76 -4.03 4.53
N PHE A 255 16.93 -4.19 5.57
CA PHE A 255 17.36 -4.29 6.96
C PHE A 255 16.82 -5.55 7.63
N LYS A 256 17.65 -6.19 8.43
CA LYS A 256 17.23 -7.32 9.26
C LYS A 256 16.54 -6.80 10.51
N MET A 257 15.33 -7.27 10.78
CA MET A 257 14.48 -6.77 11.86
C MET A 257 14.10 -7.91 12.82
N PRO A 258 14.78 -8.00 13.98
CA PRO A 258 14.46 -8.93 15.08
C PRO A 258 12.98 -9.12 15.39
N LEU A 259 12.25 -8.01 15.37
CA LEU A 259 10.86 -7.97 15.77
C LEU A 259 9.99 -8.86 14.87
N ILE A 260 10.36 -9.03 13.60
CA ILE A 260 9.64 -9.87 12.65
C ILE A 260 9.68 -11.34 13.10
N ASP A 261 10.85 -11.85 13.50
CA ASP A 261 11.00 -13.22 14.02
C ASP A 261 10.22 -13.40 15.32
N VAL A 262 10.32 -12.45 16.26
CA VAL A 262 9.62 -12.52 17.55
C VAL A 262 8.10 -12.58 17.34
N ILE A 263 7.54 -11.69 16.52
CA ILE A 263 6.09 -11.65 16.24
C ILE A 263 5.63 -12.98 15.63
N GLN A 264 6.35 -13.48 14.61
CA GLN A 264 5.96 -14.73 13.96
C GLN A 264 6.10 -15.95 14.85
N ASN A 265 7.20 -16.04 15.61
CA ASN A 265 7.40 -17.16 16.51
C ASN A 265 6.34 -17.13 17.61
N THR A 266 5.87 -15.94 18.00
CA THR A 266 4.74 -15.79 18.92
C THR A 266 3.45 -16.33 18.28
N HIS A 267 3.14 -15.96 17.03
CA HIS A 267 2.00 -16.54 16.29
C HIS A 267 2.08 -18.06 16.16
N LYS A 268 3.27 -18.61 15.85
CA LYS A 268 3.51 -20.06 15.77
C LYS A 268 3.29 -20.73 17.12
N ALA A 269 3.83 -20.16 18.20
CA ALA A 269 3.67 -20.69 19.55
C ALA A 269 2.20 -20.69 20.01
N MET A 270 1.44 -19.69 19.59
CA MET A 270 0.00 -19.60 19.85
C MET A 270 -0.84 -20.50 18.94
N GLY A 271 -0.29 -20.99 17.82
CA GLY A 271 -1.06 -21.67 16.78
C GLY A 271 -2.05 -20.76 16.06
N GLN A 272 -1.87 -19.45 16.11
CA GLN A 272 -2.80 -18.44 15.58
C GLN A 272 -2.04 -17.24 14.99
N VAL A 273 -2.46 -16.80 13.81
CA VAL A 273 -2.01 -15.53 13.20
C VAL A 273 -3.02 -14.44 13.54
N ILE A 274 -2.54 -13.30 14.01
CA ILE A 274 -3.38 -12.12 14.31
C ILE A 274 -3.40 -11.20 13.09
N ASP A 275 -4.60 -10.83 12.63
CA ASP A 275 -4.78 -9.72 11.71
C ASP A 275 -4.90 -8.40 12.48
N TYR A 276 -3.78 -7.71 12.62
CA TYR A 276 -3.67 -6.47 13.39
C TYR A 276 -4.42 -5.28 12.77
N ASP A 277 -4.77 -5.33 11.48
CA ASP A 277 -5.49 -4.24 10.83
C ASP A 277 -7.00 -4.29 11.19
N THR A 278 -7.51 -5.42 11.67
CA THR A 278 -8.89 -5.55 12.19
C THR A 278 -9.09 -4.99 13.60
N ILE A 279 -8.00 -4.84 14.36
CA ILE A 279 -8.04 -4.30 15.72
C ILE A 279 -8.08 -2.77 15.62
N GLN A 280 -9.07 -2.14 16.25
CA GLN A 280 -9.19 -0.68 16.24
C GLN A 280 -7.98 -0.03 16.94
N ASP A 281 -7.44 1.03 16.34
CA ASP A 281 -6.23 1.71 16.81
C ASP A 281 -6.42 2.24 18.24
N ASP A 282 -7.59 2.79 18.56
CA ASP A 282 -7.93 3.35 19.88
C ASP A 282 -8.58 2.33 20.84
N SER A 283 -8.56 1.04 20.52
CA SER A 283 -9.10 0.02 21.43
C SER A 283 -8.25 -0.13 22.69
N ASP A 284 -8.88 -0.54 23.80
CA ASP A 284 -8.15 -0.83 25.03
C ASP A 284 -7.10 -1.93 24.86
N ILE A 285 -7.28 -2.85 23.90
CA ILE A 285 -6.27 -3.87 23.56
C ILE A 285 -4.93 -3.22 23.18
N VAL A 286 -4.98 -2.11 22.43
CA VAL A 286 -3.79 -1.37 21.97
C VAL A 286 -3.33 -0.39 23.04
N LEU A 287 -4.26 0.33 23.67
CA LEU A 287 -3.94 1.50 24.49
C LEU A 287 -3.66 1.17 25.96
N SER A 288 -4.18 0.06 26.51
CA SER A 288 -4.05 -0.23 27.95
C SER A 288 -2.61 -0.29 28.47
N PRO A 289 -1.61 -0.83 27.74
CA PRO A 289 -0.24 -0.84 28.25
C PRO A 289 0.31 0.57 28.46
N PHE A 290 -0.03 1.50 27.57
CA PHE A 290 0.41 2.90 27.65
C PHE A 290 -0.30 3.65 28.78
N LYS A 291 -1.63 3.51 28.89
CA LYS A 291 -2.43 4.11 29.97
C LYS A 291 -1.92 3.68 31.35
N ASN A 292 -1.51 2.42 31.48
CA ASN A 292 -1.02 1.86 32.73
C ASN A 292 0.48 2.14 32.98
N GLY A 293 1.18 2.75 32.03
CA GLY A 293 2.64 2.91 32.07
C GLY A 293 3.42 1.59 32.06
N ASP A 294 2.80 0.52 31.55
CA ASP A 294 3.42 -0.80 31.40
C ASP A 294 4.06 -0.89 30.01
N PHE A 295 5.24 -0.27 29.84
CA PHE A 295 5.96 -0.23 28.57
C PHE A 295 6.85 -1.46 28.31
N GLU A 296 7.01 -2.34 29.31
CA GLU A 296 7.88 -3.53 29.24
C GLU A 296 7.66 -4.32 27.94
N LYS A 297 8.74 -4.59 27.22
CA LYS A 297 8.77 -5.27 25.92
C LYS A 297 7.86 -4.66 24.84
N ILE A 298 7.53 -3.37 24.90
CA ILE A 298 6.84 -2.67 23.80
C ILE A 298 7.88 -2.03 22.89
N PHE A 299 7.78 -2.32 21.59
CA PHE A 299 8.72 -1.77 20.62
C PHE A 299 8.63 -0.24 20.58
N GLN A 300 9.79 0.43 20.63
CA GLN A 300 9.95 1.87 20.80
C GLN A 300 9.48 2.47 22.13
N PHE A 301 9.15 1.67 23.15
CA PHE A 301 8.81 2.22 24.47
C PHE A 301 9.52 1.51 25.63
N ASP A 302 10.14 0.35 25.42
CA ASP A 302 10.94 -0.36 26.42
C ASP A 302 12.46 -0.17 26.23
N PHE A 303 13.10 0.55 27.14
CA PHE A 303 14.54 0.83 27.09
C PHE A 303 15.16 0.72 28.46
N SER A 304 16.28 0.00 28.56
CA SER A 304 17.05 0.02 29.81
C SER A 304 17.96 1.25 29.87
N PRO A 305 18.41 1.61 31.09
CA PRO A 305 19.47 2.59 31.30
C PRO A 305 20.83 2.21 30.68
N ASP A 306 20.97 1.04 30.07
CA ASP A 306 22.22 0.56 29.46
C ASP A 306 22.13 0.46 27.92
N ALA A 307 20.98 0.81 27.31
CA ALA A 307 20.77 0.72 25.86
C ALA A 307 21.72 1.66 25.07
N LEU A 308 22.25 1.24 23.92
CA LEU A 308 23.28 2.00 23.17
C LEU A 308 22.70 2.99 22.14
N VAL A 309 22.74 4.30 22.40
CA VAL A 309 22.15 5.31 21.48
C VAL A 309 22.98 5.62 20.23
N MET A 310 22.33 5.82 19.08
CA MET A 310 22.96 6.21 17.81
C MET A 310 23.94 7.38 18.00
N ASN A 311 25.18 7.19 17.50
CA ASN A 311 26.28 8.17 17.46
C ASN A 311 26.97 8.51 18.79
N TYR A 312 26.80 7.71 19.86
CA TYR A 312 27.51 7.90 21.13
C TYR A 312 28.17 6.62 21.62
N ASP A 313 29.43 6.72 22.08
CA ASP A 313 30.18 5.61 22.70
C ASP A 313 29.76 5.35 24.16
N LYS A 314 28.92 6.22 24.74
CA LYS A 314 28.43 6.11 26.13
C LYS A 314 27.03 6.68 26.27
N PHE A 315 26.17 5.93 26.95
CA PHE A 315 24.78 6.28 27.22
C PHE A 315 24.62 7.12 28.49
N PHE A 316 23.65 8.02 28.50
CA PHE A 316 23.30 8.83 29.65
C PHE A 316 21.76 8.75 29.90
N PRO A 317 21.31 8.06 30.97
CA PRO A 317 19.88 7.79 31.23
C PRO A 317 19.00 9.04 31.38
N GLU A 318 19.58 10.15 31.86
CA GLU A 318 18.92 11.46 31.93
C GLU A 318 18.57 12.07 30.56
N PHE A 319 19.19 11.60 29.47
CA PHE A 319 18.98 12.07 28.09
C PHE A 319 17.95 11.24 27.31
N LEU A 320 17.36 10.19 27.89
CA LEU A 320 16.28 9.50 27.19
C LEU A 320 14.94 10.22 27.35
N GLY A 321 14.71 11.00 28.40
CA GLY A 321 13.37 11.54 28.65
C GLY A 321 12.30 10.47 28.89
N LEU A 322 12.68 9.21 29.24
CA LEU A 322 11.74 8.12 29.53
C LEU A 322 10.71 8.52 30.58
N LYS A 323 11.18 9.19 31.64
CA LYS A 323 10.29 9.70 32.68
C LYS A 323 9.25 10.69 32.13
N LYS A 324 9.62 11.53 31.16
CA LYS A 324 8.69 12.47 30.51
C LYS A 324 7.66 11.73 29.67
N ILE A 325 8.03 10.62 29.04
CA ILE A 325 7.12 9.74 28.30
C ILE A 325 6.15 9.06 29.25
N GLU A 326 6.65 8.48 30.34
CA GLU A 326 5.82 7.87 31.39
C GLU A 326 4.83 8.88 31.98
N GLU A 327 5.32 10.07 32.36
CA GLU A 327 4.49 11.18 32.85
C GLU A 327 3.47 11.64 31.79
N HIS A 328 3.89 11.69 30.52
CA HIS A 328 2.99 12.03 29.41
C HIS A 328 1.81 11.06 29.36
N PHE A 329 2.03 9.75 29.39
CA PHE A 329 0.94 8.78 29.26
C PHE A 329 0.12 8.58 30.54
N LYS A 330 0.73 8.66 31.74
CA LYS A 330 0.02 8.49 33.02
C LYS A 330 -0.95 9.62 33.34
N ASP A 331 -0.63 10.85 32.94
CA ASP A 331 -1.38 12.05 33.33
C ASP A 331 -2.46 12.49 32.31
N GLN A 332 -3.00 11.56 31.52
CA GLN A 332 -3.96 11.86 30.45
C GLN A 332 -5.38 11.38 30.71
N THR A 333 -6.33 12.30 30.53
CA THR A 333 -7.78 12.02 30.58
C THR A 333 -8.31 11.42 29.28
N GLU A 334 -7.74 11.83 28.14
CA GLU A 334 -8.08 11.34 26.80
C GLU A 334 -6.80 10.88 26.10
N PHE A 335 -6.80 9.65 25.58
CA PHE A 335 -5.62 8.99 25.05
C PHE A 335 -5.97 8.24 23.77
N SER A 336 -5.18 8.45 22.71
CA SER A 336 -5.40 7.89 21.38
C SER A 336 -4.12 7.28 20.80
N PHE A 337 -4.27 6.45 19.78
CA PHE A 337 -3.15 5.92 19.01
C PHE A 337 -2.35 7.01 18.31
N ARG A 338 -2.98 8.15 18.00
CA ARG A 338 -2.28 9.33 17.46
C ARG A 338 -1.22 9.86 18.42
N ASP A 339 -1.46 9.79 19.72
CA ASP A 339 -0.45 10.15 20.73
C ASP A 339 0.77 9.23 20.66
N ILE A 340 0.58 7.92 20.43
CA ILE A 340 1.68 6.97 20.26
C ILE A 340 2.51 7.34 19.02
N ILE A 341 1.86 7.65 17.89
CA ILE A 341 2.54 8.07 16.65
C ILE A 341 3.32 9.38 16.86
N ASN A 342 2.71 10.35 17.55
CA ASN A 342 3.31 11.66 17.84
C ASN A 342 4.53 11.50 18.77
N ILE A 343 4.42 10.71 19.83
CA ILE A 343 5.52 10.44 20.75
C ILE A 343 6.64 9.66 20.04
N THR A 344 6.34 8.66 19.20
CA THR A 344 7.32 7.99 18.34
C THR A 344 8.13 8.98 17.49
N ALA A 345 7.50 10.06 17.00
CA ALA A 345 8.17 11.08 16.19
C ALA A 345 8.98 12.09 17.03
N LEU A 346 8.48 12.47 18.20
CA LEU A 346 9.13 13.43 19.09
C LEU A 346 10.30 12.81 19.84
N TRP A 347 10.16 11.55 20.24
CA TRP A 347 11.10 10.89 21.11
C TRP A 347 12.38 10.47 20.36
N ARG A 348 13.35 11.38 20.37
CA ARG A 348 14.66 11.23 19.73
C ARG A 348 15.74 11.63 20.72
N PRO A 349 16.37 10.68 21.42
CA PRO A 349 17.25 10.93 22.57
C PRO A 349 18.64 11.50 22.21
N HIS A 350 18.77 12.14 21.06
CA HIS A 350 20.03 12.65 20.54
C HIS A 350 20.29 14.11 20.96
N THR A 351 19.24 14.84 21.37
CA THR A 351 19.35 16.25 21.80
C THR A 351 18.29 16.60 22.86
N GLN A 352 18.65 17.48 23.80
CA GLN A 352 17.73 17.97 24.83
C GLN A 352 16.53 18.73 24.25
N GLU A 353 16.75 19.44 23.15
CA GLU A 353 15.70 20.20 22.43
C GLU A 353 14.55 19.29 22.01
N LEU A 354 14.84 18.12 21.42
CA LEU A 354 13.82 17.15 21.01
C LEU A 354 13.08 16.52 22.19
N ILE A 355 13.79 16.27 23.30
CA ILE A 355 13.18 15.75 24.52
C ILE A 355 12.21 16.77 25.12
N ASN A 356 12.57 18.05 25.14
CA ASN A 356 11.72 19.12 25.65
C ASN A 356 10.42 19.27 24.86
N ARG A 357 10.39 18.83 23.59
CA ARG A 357 9.15 18.82 22.79
C ARG A 357 8.10 17.85 23.31
N ILE A 358 8.49 16.81 24.07
CA ILE A 358 7.53 15.92 24.72
C ILE A 358 6.72 16.69 25.77
N ASP A 359 7.37 17.57 26.54
CA ASP A 359 6.66 18.45 27.48
C ASP A 359 5.79 19.46 26.75
N LEU A 360 6.31 20.08 25.68
CA LEU A 360 5.51 21.00 24.85
C LEU A 360 4.23 20.34 24.35
N TYR A 361 4.34 19.13 23.79
CA TYR A 361 3.19 18.37 23.31
C TYR A 361 2.21 18.01 24.44
N ARG A 362 2.73 17.56 25.59
CA ARG A 362 1.92 17.27 26.79
C ARG A 362 1.16 18.52 27.26
N ASP A 363 1.84 19.65 27.35
CA ASP A 363 1.26 20.90 27.83
C ASP A 363 0.25 21.48 26.83
N ALA A 364 0.55 21.35 25.54
CA ALA A 364 -0.35 21.74 24.45
C ALA A 364 -1.67 20.97 24.49
N LYS A 365 -1.60 19.66 24.75
CA LYS A 365 -2.77 18.81 24.94
C LYS A 365 -3.63 19.27 26.13
N LYS A 366 -3.00 19.69 27.24
CA LYS A 366 -3.71 20.12 28.46
C LYS A 366 -4.34 21.51 28.35
N LYS A 367 -3.71 22.44 27.63
CA LYS A 367 -4.03 23.88 27.72
C LYS A 367 -4.57 24.51 26.43
N THR A 368 -4.88 23.72 25.40
CA THR A 368 -5.24 24.22 24.06
C THR A 368 -4.18 25.18 23.53
N PHE A 369 -3.18 24.65 22.84
CA PHE A 369 -2.09 25.45 22.28
C PHE A 369 -2.44 26.01 20.90
N SER A 370 -1.95 27.22 20.62
CA SER A 370 -1.97 27.87 19.31
C SER A 370 -0.74 28.76 19.20
N TYR A 371 -0.18 28.86 18.00
CA TYR A 371 0.90 29.79 17.72
C TYR A 371 0.40 31.24 17.65
N GLY A 372 -0.88 31.46 17.37
CA GLY A 372 -1.55 32.76 17.38
C GLY A 372 -1.23 33.66 16.18
N PHE A 373 -0.15 33.38 15.45
CA PHE A 373 0.22 34.04 14.19
C PHE A 373 0.00 33.17 12.95
N LEU A 374 -0.34 31.88 13.13
CA LEU A 374 -0.68 30.98 12.03
C LEU A 374 -2.12 31.19 11.55
N SER A 375 -2.40 30.89 10.28
CA SER A 375 -3.75 30.96 9.73
C SER A 375 -4.66 29.91 10.37
N GLU A 376 -5.96 30.17 10.44
CA GLU A 376 -6.94 29.23 10.99
C GLU A 376 -6.86 27.85 10.32
N LYS A 377 -6.60 27.81 9.00
CA LYS A 377 -6.46 26.58 8.23
C LYS A 377 -5.26 25.75 8.68
N ILE A 378 -4.14 26.39 9.02
CA ILE A 378 -2.95 25.72 9.55
C ILE A 378 -3.15 25.29 11.00
N GLU A 379 -3.74 26.14 11.83
CA GLU A 379 -4.06 25.79 13.23
C GLU A 379 -5.00 24.57 13.28
N LYS A 380 -5.96 24.49 12.34
CA LYS A 380 -6.82 23.32 12.17
C LYS A 380 -6.05 22.09 11.70
N TRP A 381 -5.12 22.23 10.76
CA TRP A 381 -4.26 21.14 10.29
C TRP A 381 -3.41 20.54 11.42
N LEU A 382 -2.95 21.37 12.35
CA LEU A 382 -2.10 20.94 13.48
C LEU A 382 -2.89 20.32 14.64
N GLN A 383 -4.23 20.33 14.62
CA GLN A 383 -5.06 19.81 15.72
C GLN A 383 -4.79 18.33 16.09
N PRO A 384 -4.54 17.40 15.14
CA PRO A 384 -4.14 16.03 15.48
C PRO A 384 -2.82 15.94 16.27
N ASN A 385 -2.07 17.04 16.35
CA ASN A 385 -0.84 17.20 17.13
C ASN A 385 -1.02 18.21 18.27
N HIS A 386 -2.27 18.53 18.65
CA HIS A 386 -2.63 19.56 19.63
C HIS A 386 -2.06 20.95 19.32
N GLY A 387 -1.97 21.30 18.04
CA GLY A 387 -1.47 22.59 17.57
C GLY A 387 0.05 22.64 17.42
N VAL A 388 0.80 21.60 17.81
CA VAL A 388 2.26 21.59 17.75
C VAL A 388 2.72 21.09 16.38
N VAL A 389 3.67 21.79 15.76
CA VAL A 389 4.38 21.26 14.57
C VAL A 389 5.17 20.04 14.99
N ILE A 390 5.05 18.91 14.29
CA ILE A 390 5.81 17.68 14.59
C ILE A 390 6.47 17.13 13.32
N TYR A 391 5.81 17.30 12.17
CA TYR A 391 6.10 16.58 10.96
C TYR A 391 6.61 17.47 9.83
N HIS A 392 7.38 16.87 8.92
CA HIS A 392 7.77 17.53 7.67
C HIS A 392 6.55 17.99 6.88
N GLU A 393 5.48 17.21 6.93
CA GLU A 393 4.19 17.46 6.28
C GLU A 393 3.51 18.72 6.84
N ASP A 394 3.68 19.02 8.13
CA ASP A 394 3.19 20.24 8.76
C ASP A 394 3.89 21.47 8.16
N ILE A 395 5.22 21.40 8.03
CA ILE A 395 6.01 22.46 7.42
C ILE A 395 5.65 22.65 5.95
N MET A 396 5.44 21.56 5.21
CA MET A 396 4.98 21.62 3.82
C MET A 396 3.66 22.39 3.70
N LYS A 397 2.71 22.11 4.61
CA LYS A 397 1.41 22.81 4.64
C LYS A 397 1.56 24.28 5.01
N ILE A 398 2.39 24.60 6.00
CA ILE A 398 2.68 25.99 6.39
C ILE A 398 3.26 26.76 5.21
N ILE A 399 4.32 26.27 4.57
CA ILE A 399 4.93 26.94 3.42
C ILE A 399 3.90 27.13 2.31
N SER A 400 3.15 26.08 1.96
CA SER A 400 2.13 26.12 0.89
C SER A 400 1.04 27.16 1.17
N GLU A 401 0.55 27.26 2.41
CA GLU A 401 -0.48 28.23 2.78
C GLU A 401 -0.01 29.67 2.59
N TYR A 402 1.21 30.00 3.01
CA TYR A 402 1.71 31.38 2.98
C TYR A 402 2.34 31.79 1.65
N THR A 403 2.61 30.84 0.76
CA THR A 403 3.18 31.09 -0.58
C THR A 403 2.19 30.86 -1.71
N GLY A 404 1.11 30.10 -1.47
CA GLY A 404 0.24 29.56 -2.51
C GLY A 404 0.91 28.47 -3.37
N TRP A 405 2.07 27.95 -2.97
CA TRP A 405 2.78 26.94 -3.76
C TRP A 405 2.18 25.55 -3.61
N GLU A 406 2.40 24.73 -4.64
CA GLU A 406 2.21 23.29 -4.58
C GLU A 406 3.04 22.66 -3.46
N LEU A 407 2.51 21.59 -2.86
CA LEU A 407 3.16 20.89 -1.75
C LEU A 407 4.50 20.26 -2.15
N SER A 408 4.67 19.88 -3.42
CA SER A 408 5.94 19.37 -3.94
C SER A 408 7.05 20.43 -3.87
N ARG A 409 6.77 21.66 -4.29
CA ARG A 409 7.71 22.79 -4.18
C ARG A 409 7.99 23.14 -2.72
N SER A 410 6.94 23.16 -1.89
CA SER A 410 7.07 23.39 -0.44
C SER A 410 7.95 22.35 0.23
N ASN A 411 7.82 21.07 -0.16
CA ASN A 411 8.69 19.99 0.31
C ASN A 411 10.14 20.18 -0.13
N ALA A 412 10.38 20.63 -1.37
CA ALA A 412 11.72 20.92 -1.87
C ALA A 412 12.40 22.04 -1.07
N LEU A 413 11.68 23.13 -0.76
CA LEU A 413 12.20 24.21 0.09
C LEU A 413 12.55 23.70 1.49
N ARG A 414 11.66 22.93 2.13
CA ARG A 414 11.94 22.33 3.44
C ARG A 414 13.19 21.43 3.43
N ARG A 415 13.43 20.67 2.35
CA ARG A 415 14.66 19.86 2.18
C ARG A 415 15.90 20.73 2.08
N THR A 416 15.86 21.74 1.21
CA THR A 416 16.95 22.71 1.06
C THR A 416 17.33 23.26 2.43
N TYR A 417 16.34 23.68 3.21
CA TYR A 417 16.61 24.29 4.50
C TYR A 417 17.23 23.31 5.51
N ALA A 418 16.79 22.06 5.51
CA ALA A 418 17.30 21.02 6.43
C ALA A 418 18.70 20.51 6.06
N MET A 419 19.05 20.50 4.77
CA MET A 419 20.28 19.84 4.28
C MET A 419 21.42 20.81 3.92
N LYS A 420 21.11 22.04 3.52
CA LYS A 420 22.11 23.01 3.06
C LYS A 420 22.65 23.87 4.21
N THR A 421 23.88 24.35 4.05
CA THR A 421 24.51 25.32 4.97
C THR A 421 23.77 26.66 4.96
N VAL A 422 24.02 27.54 5.94
CA VAL A 422 23.43 28.90 5.96
C VAL A 422 23.70 29.64 4.64
N THR A 423 24.95 29.68 4.20
CA THR A 423 25.38 30.38 2.98
C THR A 423 24.66 29.88 1.72
N GLU A 424 24.46 28.56 1.60
CA GLU A 424 23.76 27.97 0.46
C GLU A 424 22.25 28.23 0.50
N ARG A 425 21.66 28.38 1.69
CA ARG A 425 20.24 28.70 1.86
C ARG A 425 19.94 30.15 1.51
N ASP A 426 20.82 31.07 1.88
CA ASP A 426 20.65 32.50 1.58
C ASP A 426 20.75 32.81 0.08
N GLN A 427 21.28 31.87 -0.72
CA GLN A 427 21.31 31.95 -2.18
C GLN A 427 20.14 31.21 -2.85
N ASP A 428 19.34 30.45 -2.09
CA ASP A 428 18.23 29.69 -2.63
C ASP A 428 17.05 30.60 -2.97
N LEU A 429 16.66 30.63 -4.24
CA LEU A 429 15.62 31.53 -4.73
C LEU A 429 14.27 31.29 -4.04
N ASP A 430 13.93 30.04 -3.76
CA ASP A 430 12.66 29.71 -3.11
C ASP A 430 12.68 30.16 -1.64
N TRP A 431 13.83 30.06 -0.96
CA TRP A 431 13.99 30.62 0.38
C TRP A 431 13.83 32.14 0.40
N ILE A 432 14.50 32.85 -0.53
CA ILE A 432 14.40 34.31 -0.65
C ILE A 432 12.95 34.75 -0.95
N VAL A 433 12.25 34.03 -1.81
CA VAL A 433 10.84 34.33 -2.12
C VAL A 433 9.97 34.10 -0.88
N PHE A 434 10.15 32.97 -0.19
CA PHE A 434 9.39 32.67 1.04
C PHE A 434 9.57 33.76 2.10
N GLN A 435 10.79 34.23 2.33
CA GLN A 435 11.09 35.31 3.27
C GLN A 435 10.40 36.65 2.93
N LYS A 436 10.09 36.89 1.64
CA LYS A 436 9.42 38.12 1.19
C LYS A 436 7.90 38.06 1.30
N VAL A 437 7.31 36.87 1.20
CA VAL A 437 5.85 36.71 1.12
C VAL A 437 5.23 36.27 2.44
N ALA A 438 5.97 35.53 3.27
CA ALA A 438 5.49 35.05 4.56
C ALA A 438 5.87 36.01 5.71
N PRO A 439 5.04 36.13 6.77
CA PRO A 439 5.40 36.90 7.96
C PRO A 439 6.69 36.35 8.61
N THR A 440 7.50 37.23 9.20
CA THR A 440 8.78 36.85 9.82
C THR A 440 8.64 35.72 10.85
N GLN A 441 7.60 35.75 11.69
CA GLN A 441 7.34 34.69 12.68
C GLN A 441 7.11 33.31 12.03
N VAL A 442 6.48 33.28 10.85
CA VAL A 442 6.25 32.04 10.09
C VAL A 442 7.55 31.55 9.47
N VAL A 443 8.37 32.45 8.95
CA VAL A 443 9.70 32.14 8.41
C VAL A 443 10.58 31.55 9.51
N ASP A 444 10.61 32.19 10.67
CA ASP A 444 11.40 31.75 11.84
C ASP A 444 10.94 30.38 12.33
N LEU A 445 9.61 30.16 12.42
CA LEU A 445 9.05 28.86 12.77
C LEU A 445 9.49 27.77 11.78
N VAL A 446 9.34 28.00 10.47
CA VAL A 446 9.78 27.04 9.45
C VAL A 446 11.28 26.78 9.53
N ALA A 447 12.08 27.81 9.80
CA ALA A 447 13.52 27.74 9.95
C ALA A 447 13.96 26.93 11.18
N GLU A 448 13.25 27.02 12.29
CA GLU A 448 13.52 26.24 13.49
C GLU A 448 13.03 24.80 13.32
N GLU A 449 11.75 24.65 12.97
CA GLU A 449 11.06 23.38 12.87
C GLU A 449 11.60 22.47 11.76
N SER A 450 12.11 23.01 10.65
CA SER A 450 12.69 22.17 9.57
C SER A 450 13.88 21.33 10.00
N LYS A 451 14.58 21.72 11.07
CA LYS A 451 15.69 20.96 11.64
C LYS A 451 15.22 19.84 12.58
N LEU A 452 14.03 20.03 13.16
CA LEU A 452 13.52 19.21 14.25
C LEU A 452 12.37 18.31 13.81
N ALA A 453 11.62 18.66 12.77
CA ALA A 453 10.47 17.91 12.33
C ALA A 453 10.84 16.49 11.87
N PHE A 454 9.87 15.58 11.93
CA PHE A 454 10.07 14.18 11.62
C PHE A 454 9.22 13.74 10.41
N CYS A 455 9.55 12.59 9.80
CA CYS A 455 8.79 12.08 8.67
C CYS A 455 7.53 11.35 9.16
N MET A 456 6.34 11.87 8.86
CA MET A 456 5.08 11.25 9.33
C MET A 456 4.87 9.81 8.80
N PRO A 457 5.05 9.52 7.48
CA PRO A 457 4.96 8.16 6.96
C PRO A 457 5.89 7.17 7.68
N HIS A 458 7.09 7.61 8.04
CA HIS A 458 8.06 6.79 8.76
C HIS A 458 7.60 6.53 10.20
N ALA A 459 7.14 7.56 10.92
CA ALA A 459 6.61 7.40 12.27
C ALA A 459 5.44 6.41 12.32
N ILE A 460 4.51 6.50 11.35
CA ILE A 460 3.35 5.61 11.27
C ILE A 460 3.78 4.16 10.98
N ALA A 461 4.75 3.96 10.08
CA ALA A 461 5.29 2.62 9.80
C ALA A 461 5.89 1.96 11.05
N PHE A 462 6.59 2.73 11.90
CA PHE A 462 7.08 2.24 13.19
C PHE A 462 5.95 2.00 14.20
N ALA A 463 4.97 2.90 14.29
CA ALA A 463 3.85 2.75 15.18
C ALA A 463 3.01 1.49 14.91
N LYS A 464 2.97 0.99 13.66
CA LYS A 464 2.36 -0.33 13.36
C LYS A 464 3.04 -1.47 14.12
N PHE A 465 4.37 -1.48 14.19
CA PHE A 465 5.11 -2.47 14.98
C PHE A 465 4.88 -2.29 16.48
N THR A 466 4.85 -1.04 16.96
CA THR A 466 4.46 -0.74 18.35
C THR A 466 3.08 -1.30 18.68
N LYS A 467 2.08 -1.06 17.82
CA LYS A 467 0.73 -1.63 17.93
C LYS A 467 0.77 -3.16 18.02
N GLN A 468 1.52 -3.82 17.14
CA GLN A 468 1.65 -5.28 17.14
C GLN A 468 2.19 -5.81 18.48
N THR A 469 3.25 -5.19 19.00
CA THR A 469 3.81 -5.58 20.31
C THR A 469 2.86 -5.31 21.47
N ALA A 470 2.13 -4.19 21.44
CA ALA A 470 1.12 -3.87 22.45
C ALA A 470 -0.02 -4.89 22.44
N VAL A 471 -0.53 -5.26 21.26
CA VAL A 471 -1.59 -6.28 21.11
C VAL A 471 -1.11 -7.65 21.62
N LEU A 472 0.09 -8.08 21.22
CA LEU A 472 0.66 -9.35 21.68
C LEU A 472 0.87 -9.37 23.19
N LYS A 473 1.35 -8.25 23.76
CA LYS A 473 1.47 -8.10 25.21
C LYS A 473 0.12 -8.19 25.91
N THR A 474 -0.89 -7.49 25.42
CA THR A 474 -2.22 -7.46 26.06
C THR A 474 -2.94 -8.80 25.98
N LEU A 475 -2.90 -9.47 24.82
CA LEU A 475 -3.68 -10.69 24.59
C LEU A 475 -2.91 -11.98 24.90
N HIS A 476 -1.58 -11.98 24.74
CA HIS A 476 -0.74 -13.17 24.74
C HIS A 476 0.62 -12.96 25.42
N LYS A 477 0.65 -12.19 26.54
CA LYS A 477 1.87 -11.81 27.26
C LYS A 477 2.88 -12.94 27.43
N SER A 478 2.44 -14.09 27.96
CA SER A 478 3.34 -15.21 28.26
C SER A 478 4.06 -15.76 27.01
N ALA A 479 3.31 -16.03 25.94
CA ALA A 479 3.90 -16.57 24.70
C ALA A 479 4.84 -15.55 24.05
N TYR A 480 4.44 -14.28 24.06
CA TYR A 480 5.22 -13.18 23.52
C TYR A 480 6.56 -13.01 24.26
N PHE A 481 6.51 -12.95 25.59
CA PHE A 481 7.70 -12.75 26.43
C PHE A 481 8.65 -13.94 26.33
N GLU A 482 8.13 -15.17 26.31
CA GLU A 482 8.94 -16.36 26.11
C GLU A 482 9.69 -16.33 24.76
N GLN A 483 9.06 -15.85 23.68
CA GLN A 483 9.75 -15.72 22.40
C GLN A 483 10.82 -14.63 22.39
N ILE A 484 10.62 -13.54 23.15
CA ILE A 484 11.67 -12.54 23.35
C ILE A 484 12.85 -13.16 24.09
N GLU A 485 12.62 -13.80 25.23
CA GLU A 485 13.68 -14.43 26.03
C GLU A 485 14.47 -15.46 25.22
N ARG A 486 13.78 -16.31 24.45
CA ARG A 486 14.43 -17.27 23.55
C ARG A 486 15.32 -16.59 22.52
N PHE A 487 14.85 -15.49 21.95
CA PHE A 487 15.57 -14.74 20.95
C PHE A 487 16.81 -14.04 21.56
N GLU A 488 16.65 -13.41 22.72
CA GLU A 488 17.76 -12.81 23.50
C GLU A 488 18.84 -13.85 23.85
N GLN A 489 18.43 -15.01 24.37
CA GLN A 489 19.34 -16.12 24.72
C GLN A 489 20.09 -16.66 23.50
N LYS A 490 19.43 -16.76 22.34
CA LYS A 490 20.03 -17.31 21.13
C LYS A 490 21.06 -16.38 20.51
N HIS A 491 20.80 -15.08 20.52
CA HIS A 491 21.60 -14.11 19.76
C HIS A 491 22.50 -13.20 20.62
N GLY A 492 22.35 -13.24 21.95
CA GLY A 492 23.24 -12.54 22.88
C GLY A 492 23.03 -11.02 22.94
N PHE A 493 21.85 -10.52 22.55
CA PHE A 493 21.43 -9.14 22.77
C PHE A 493 20.12 -9.11 23.57
N LYS A 494 19.81 -7.96 24.16
CA LYS A 494 18.59 -7.71 24.93
C LYS A 494 17.54 -7.01 24.06
N TRP A 495 16.28 -7.08 24.47
CA TRP A 495 15.14 -6.45 23.78
C TRP A 495 15.32 -4.94 23.58
N ASP A 496 15.84 -4.25 24.57
CA ASP A 496 16.09 -2.81 24.54
C ASP A 496 17.23 -2.41 23.59
N ASP A 497 18.00 -3.39 23.08
CA ASP A 497 18.90 -3.17 21.96
C ASP A 497 18.12 -3.05 20.61
N ILE A 498 16.88 -3.54 20.54
CA ILE A 498 16.01 -3.51 19.35
C ILE A 498 15.38 -2.12 19.23
N GLY A 499 16.20 -1.15 18.88
CA GLY A 499 15.82 0.26 18.82
C GLY A 499 17.01 1.18 18.70
N ILE A 500 18.18 0.74 19.16
CA ILE A 500 19.37 1.57 19.21
C ILE A 500 20.66 0.77 18.96
N ARG A 501 21.67 1.39 18.32
CA ARG A 501 22.82 0.73 17.62
C ARG A 501 23.53 -0.34 18.46
N ILE A 502 23.95 -1.45 17.83
CA ILE A 502 24.97 -2.36 18.38
C ILE A 502 26.18 -2.40 17.42
N ASN A 503 27.40 -2.13 17.93
CA ASN A 503 28.67 -2.33 17.20
C ASN A 503 28.75 -1.71 15.79
N GLY A 504 28.26 -0.49 15.63
CA GLY A 504 28.32 0.24 14.35
C GLY A 504 27.25 -0.16 13.32
N VAL A 505 26.40 -1.15 13.62
CA VAL A 505 25.22 -1.52 12.84
C VAL A 505 23.99 -1.01 13.60
N SER A 506 23.21 -0.10 13.04
CA SER A 506 21.88 0.16 13.60
C SER A 506 20.97 -0.97 13.15
N LEU A 507 20.28 -1.62 14.10
CA LEU A 507 19.17 -2.53 13.76
C LEU A 507 18.03 -1.79 13.01
N HIS A 508 18.15 -0.46 12.82
CA HIS A 508 17.29 0.38 11.98
C HIS A 508 17.99 1.08 10.80
N GLN A 509 19.32 1.06 10.74
CA GLN A 509 20.13 1.68 9.67
C GLN A 509 21.45 0.90 9.53
N GLY A 510 21.51 0.05 8.51
CA GLY A 510 22.67 -0.76 8.15
C GLY A 510 23.98 -0.01 8.02
#